data_AF-A0A1I2E9C1-F1
#
_entry.id   AF-A0A1I2E9C1-F1
#
_cell.length_a   1.000
_cell.length_b   1.000
_cell.length_c   1.000
_cell.angle_alpha   90.00
_cell.angle_beta   90.00
_cell.angle_gamma   90.00
#
_symmetry.space_group_name_H-M   'P 1'
#
loop_
_entity.id
_entity.type
_entity.pdbx_description
1 polymer ?
#
loop_
_entity_poly.entity_id
_entity_poly.type
_entity_poly.pdbx_seq_one_letter_code
_entity_poly.pdbx_strand_id
1 'polypeptide(L)'
;MIVHEKSTPRLDGSVVAIGAFDGMHLGHQAVISEAIDRSRCHNVPCIVYTFDPPPRAYFQHSIILTDVARKVEILSEMGIDQTIIASFDRSYVHRSAEDFLHELTKLHPKEILVGNDFRFGRGRSGNVQLLKQHFNVRPVDPVRCPKGKVISSTRIRRLINVGEIKEASNLLG
;
A
#
# COMPACT_ATOMS: atom_id res chain seq x y z
N MET A 1 -9.54 -15.10 1.14
CA MET A 1 -8.07 -15.25 1.04
C MET A 1 -7.73 -15.77 -0.35
N ILE A 2 -7.39 -14.90 -1.30
CA ILE A 2 -6.87 -15.35 -2.60
C ILE A 2 -5.35 -15.28 -2.51
N VAL A 3 -4.77 -16.43 -2.24
CA VAL A 3 -3.37 -16.73 -2.54
C VAL A 3 -3.29 -16.82 -4.07
N HIS A 4 -2.29 -16.19 -4.68
CA HIS A 4 -2.07 -16.24 -6.12
C HIS A 4 -2.04 -17.69 -6.64
N GLU A 5 -3.15 -18.20 -7.17
CA GLU A 5 -3.29 -18.88 -8.47
C GLU A 5 -4.70 -19.44 -8.71
N LYS A 6 -5.16 -19.23 -9.96
CA LYS A 6 -6.37 -19.73 -10.64
C LYS A 6 -7.69 -19.01 -10.34
N SER A 7 -8.09 -18.21 -11.34
CA SER A 7 -9.31 -17.40 -11.48
C SER A 7 -9.29 -16.01 -10.83
N THR A 8 -8.27 -15.20 -11.16
CA THR A 8 -8.47 -13.75 -11.14
C THR A 8 -9.54 -13.41 -12.19
N PRO A 9 -10.70 -12.84 -11.81
CA PRO A 9 -11.67 -12.36 -12.80
C PRO A 9 -10.95 -11.39 -13.74
N ARG A 10 -11.21 -11.49 -15.05
CA ARG A 10 -10.69 -10.53 -16.01
C ARG A 10 -11.36 -9.20 -15.70
N LEU A 11 -10.60 -8.30 -15.07
CA LEU A 11 -11.06 -6.96 -14.79
C LEU A 11 -10.89 -6.12 -16.06
N ASP A 12 -11.98 -5.55 -16.57
CA ASP A 12 -11.92 -4.61 -17.71
C ASP A 12 -11.28 -3.26 -17.32
N GLY A 13 -11.04 -3.07 -16.02
CA GLY A 13 -10.25 -2.00 -15.44
C GLY A 13 -10.20 -2.12 -13.91
N SER A 14 -9.28 -1.39 -13.29
CA SER A 14 -9.23 -1.24 -11.83
C SER A 14 -8.68 0.12 -11.41
N VAL A 15 -8.91 0.50 -10.17
CA VAL A 15 -8.10 1.52 -9.49
C VAL A 15 -7.28 0.81 -8.42
N VAL A 16 -5.97 1.04 -8.41
CA VAL A 16 -5.03 0.28 -7.55
C VAL A 16 -4.35 1.20 -6.55
N ALA A 17 -4.57 0.98 -5.26
CA ALA A 17 -3.76 1.57 -4.19
C ALA A 17 -2.59 0.64 -3.86
N ILE A 18 -1.36 1.16 -3.86
CA ILE A 18 -0.15 0.35 -3.61
C ILE A 18 0.61 0.89 -2.40
N GLY A 19 0.96 0.00 -1.47
CA GLY A 19 1.70 0.37 -0.27
C GLY A 19 1.92 -0.81 0.68
N ALA A 20 2.82 -0.63 1.65
CA ALA A 20 3.01 -1.63 2.72
C ALA A 20 1.80 -1.71 3.66
N PHE A 21 1.08 -0.59 3.82
CA PHE A 21 -0.13 -0.43 4.63
C PHE A 21 -0.01 -1.00 6.04
N ASP A 22 1.19 -0.95 6.60
CA ASP A 22 1.50 -1.48 7.92
C ASP A 22 1.17 -0.45 9.01
N GLY A 23 0.28 -0.83 9.92
CA GLY A 23 -0.32 0.06 10.91
C GLY A 23 -1.61 0.73 10.43
N MET A 24 -1.97 0.66 9.13
CA MET A 24 -3.23 1.26 8.62
C MET A 24 -3.49 2.71 9.10
N HIS A 25 -2.43 3.49 9.29
CA HIS A 25 -2.52 4.82 9.89
C HIS A 25 -3.23 5.84 8.99
N LEU A 26 -3.56 7.02 9.50
CA LEU A 26 -4.29 8.07 8.76
C LEU A 26 -3.69 8.41 7.39
N GLY A 27 -2.35 8.37 7.25
CA GLY A 27 -1.68 8.50 5.95
C GLY A 27 -1.98 7.37 4.93
N HIS A 28 -2.07 6.12 5.39
CA HIS A 28 -2.49 4.99 4.55
C HIS A 28 -3.98 5.09 4.21
N GLN A 29 -4.80 5.44 5.20
CA GLN A 29 -6.24 5.61 5.00
C GLN A 29 -6.53 6.68 3.95
N ALA A 30 -5.75 7.76 3.87
CA ALA A 30 -5.90 8.78 2.82
C ALA A 30 -5.62 8.21 1.42
N VAL A 31 -4.56 7.42 1.24
CA VAL A 31 -4.26 6.76 -0.05
C VAL A 31 -5.40 5.83 -0.46
N ILE A 32 -5.89 5.04 0.49
CA ILE A 32 -6.92 4.03 0.24
C ILE A 32 -8.28 4.69 -0.02
N SER A 33 -8.63 5.74 0.73
CA SER A 33 -9.90 6.46 0.56
C SER A 33 -9.96 7.16 -0.80
N GLU A 34 -8.88 7.84 -1.21
CA GLU A 34 -8.83 8.41 -2.56
C GLU A 34 -8.97 7.30 -3.61
N ALA A 35 -8.36 6.12 -3.42
CA ALA A 35 -8.49 5.02 -4.38
C ALA A 35 -9.94 4.53 -4.51
N ILE A 36 -10.65 4.42 -3.38
CA ILE A 36 -12.07 4.08 -3.36
C ILE A 36 -12.88 5.13 -4.13
N ASP A 37 -12.66 6.42 -3.89
CA ASP A 37 -13.40 7.48 -4.57
C ASP A 37 -13.11 7.52 -6.08
N ARG A 38 -11.84 7.31 -6.47
CA ARG A 38 -11.45 7.20 -7.88
C ARG A 38 -12.06 5.96 -8.54
N SER A 39 -12.12 4.83 -7.84
CA SER A 39 -12.72 3.59 -8.36
C SER A 39 -14.20 3.78 -8.70
N ARG A 40 -14.94 4.50 -7.84
CA ARG A 40 -16.35 4.87 -8.05
C ARG A 40 -16.50 5.82 -9.25
N CYS A 41 -15.63 6.82 -9.38
CA CYS A 41 -15.63 7.73 -10.53
C CYS A 41 -15.42 6.99 -11.86
N HIS A 42 -14.56 5.97 -11.88
CA HIS A 42 -14.28 5.16 -13.06
C HIS A 42 -15.25 3.99 -13.27
N ASN A 43 -16.14 3.72 -12.29
CA ASN A 43 -17.02 2.56 -12.25
C ASN A 43 -16.25 1.23 -12.44
N VAL A 44 -15.14 1.07 -11.74
CA VAL A 44 -14.29 -0.13 -11.75
C VAL A 44 -13.94 -0.55 -10.31
N PRO A 45 -13.53 -1.80 -10.06
CA PRO A 45 -13.15 -2.23 -8.73
C PRO A 45 -11.93 -1.48 -8.16
N CYS A 46 -11.95 -1.27 -6.84
CA CYS A 46 -10.83 -0.79 -6.05
C CYS A 46 -9.99 -1.97 -5.54
N ILE A 47 -8.72 -2.00 -5.90
CA ILE A 47 -7.76 -3.02 -5.50
C ILE A 47 -6.72 -2.40 -4.57
N VAL A 48 -6.44 -3.08 -3.46
CA VAL A 48 -5.26 -2.80 -2.64
C VAL A 48 -4.17 -3.82 -2.93
N TYR A 49 -3.01 -3.34 -3.37
CA TYR A 49 -1.79 -4.15 -3.51
C TYR A 49 -0.88 -3.87 -2.31
N THR A 50 -0.69 -4.90 -1.47
CA THR A 50 0.13 -4.84 -0.25
C THR A 50 1.12 -5.98 -0.17
N PHE A 51 1.98 -5.93 0.84
CA PHE A 51 3.09 -6.85 1.06
C PHE A 51 2.99 -7.51 2.43
N ASP A 52 3.39 -8.79 2.51
CA ASP A 52 3.62 -9.50 3.76
C ASP A 52 4.90 -10.36 3.70
N PRO A 53 5.85 -10.21 4.65
CA PRO A 53 5.87 -9.16 5.68
C PRO A 53 6.00 -7.76 5.06
N PRO A 54 5.66 -6.68 5.78
CA PRO A 54 5.95 -5.32 5.32
C PRO A 54 7.46 -5.18 5.00
N PRO A 55 7.85 -4.50 3.90
CA PRO A 55 9.26 -4.44 3.47
C PRO A 55 10.22 -3.97 4.57
N ARG A 56 9.77 -3.04 5.41
CA ARG A 56 10.58 -2.56 6.53
C ARG A 56 10.79 -3.62 7.61
N ALA A 57 9.77 -4.42 7.90
CA ALA A 57 9.91 -5.56 8.81
C ALA A 57 10.87 -6.60 8.24
N TYR A 58 10.82 -6.86 6.92
CA TYR A 58 11.77 -7.74 6.25
C TYR A 58 13.22 -7.23 6.34
N PHE A 59 13.48 -5.98 5.94
CA PHE A 59 14.85 -5.45 5.88
C PHE A 59 15.44 -5.07 7.24
N GLN A 60 14.63 -4.61 8.19
CA GLN A 60 15.10 -4.03 9.45
C GLN A 60 14.69 -4.85 10.67
N HIS A 61 14.03 -5.99 10.50
CA HIS A 61 13.48 -6.80 11.60
C HIS A 61 12.62 -5.96 12.56
N SER A 62 11.97 -4.91 12.05
CA SER A 62 11.12 -4.05 12.84
C SER A 62 9.80 -4.74 13.17
N ILE A 63 9.19 -4.41 14.31
CA ILE A 63 7.86 -4.90 14.66
C ILE A 63 6.85 -4.65 13.53
N ILE A 64 5.96 -5.61 13.30
CA ILE A 64 4.80 -5.47 12.41
C ILE A 64 3.69 -4.79 13.23
N LEU A 65 3.12 -3.71 12.70
CA LEU A 65 2.09 -2.93 13.41
C LEU A 65 0.69 -3.48 13.19
N THR A 66 0.45 -4.14 12.06
CA THR A 66 -0.83 -4.77 11.74
C THR A 66 -0.56 -6.06 10.99
N ASP A 67 -0.95 -7.19 11.57
CA ASP A 67 -0.87 -8.48 10.90
C ASP A 67 -1.81 -8.54 9.68
N VAL A 68 -1.61 -9.57 8.85
CA VAL A 68 -2.37 -9.75 7.60
C VAL A 68 -3.87 -9.90 7.85
N ALA A 69 -4.27 -10.66 8.87
CA ALA A 69 -5.68 -10.93 9.14
C ALA A 69 -6.42 -9.64 9.48
N ARG A 70 -5.86 -8.85 10.41
CA ARG A 70 -6.42 -7.54 10.78
C ARG A 70 -6.35 -6.54 9.63
N LYS A 71 -5.29 -6.55 8.83
CA LYS A 71 -5.17 -5.68 7.65
C LYS A 71 -6.30 -5.96 6.65
N VAL A 72 -6.57 -7.23 6.35
CA VAL A 72 -7.64 -7.63 5.42
C VAL A 72 -9.01 -7.25 5.98
N GLU A 73 -9.24 -7.44 7.28
CA GLU A 73 -10.47 -7.04 7.95
C GLU A 73 -10.73 -5.52 7.79
N ILE A 74 -9.74 -4.68 8.14
CA ILE A 74 -9.85 -3.22 8.01
C ILE A 74 -10.10 -2.82 6.55
N LEU A 75 -9.38 -3.42 5.60
CA LEU A 75 -9.56 -3.12 4.17
C LEU A 75 -10.97 -3.49 3.69
N SER A 76 -11.51 -4.61 4.16
CA SER A 76 -12.88 -5.02 3.87
C SER A 76 -13.90 -4.04 4.46
N GLU A 77 -13.70 -3.58 5.70
CA GLU A 77 -14.55 -2.58 6.36
C GLU A 77 -14.53 -1.22 5.63
N MET A 78 -13.38 -0.86 5.04
CA MET A 78 -13.24 0.35 4.22
C MET A 78 -13.95 0.26 2.86
N GLY A 79 -14.40 -0.93 2.44
CA GLY A 79 -15.08 -1.14 1.16
C GLY A 79 -14.14 -1.43 -0.02
N ILE A 80 -13.01 -2.09 0.23
CA ILE A 80 -12.12 -2.56 -0.84
C ILE A 80 -12.67 -3.85 -1.47
N ASP A 81 -12.76 -3.87 -2.80
CA ASP A 81 -13.27 -5.02 -3.55
C ASP A 81 -12.31 -6.21 -3.51
N GLN A 82 -11.00 -5.93 -3.65
CA GLN A 82 -9.96 -6.96 -3.67
C GLN A 82 -8.67 -6.50 -2.99
N THR A 83 -8.06 -7.39 -2.22
CA THR A 83 -6.73 -7.18 -1.64
C THR A 83 -5.76 -8.22 -2.17
N ILE A 84 -4.68 -7.78 -2.79
CA ILE A 84 -3.54 -8.59 -3.23
C ILE A 84 -2.46 -8.49 -2.15
N ILE A 85 -2.05 -9.64 -1.60
CA ILE A 85 -0.96 -9.73 -0.63
C ILE A 85 0.21 -10.42 -1.31
N ALA A 86 1.22 -9.65 -1.69
CA ALA A 86 2.45 -10.17 -2.24
C ALA A 86 3.37 -10.66 -1.12
N SER A 87 3.81 -11.92 -1.23
CA SER A 87 4.84 -12.49 -0.35
C SER A 87 6.16 -11.72 -0.55
N PHE A 88 6.55 -10.91 0.43
CA PHE A 88 7.77 -10.11 0.41
C PHE A 88 8.94 -10.93 0.94
N ASP A 89 9.38 -11.87 0.13
CA ASP A 89 10.46 -12.80 0.45
C ASP A 89 11.76 -12.48 -0.33
N ARG A 90 12.73 -13.39 -0.24
CA ARG A 90 13.99 -13.26 -0.97
C ARG A 90 13.77 -13.13 -2.47
N SER A 91 12.83 -13.88 -3.05
CA SER A 91 12.54 -13.79 -4.48
C SER A 91 11.99 -12.42 -4.85
N TYR A 92 11.08 -11.88 -4.03
CA TYR A 92 10.44 -10.59 -4.26
C TYR A 92 11.45 -9.43 -4.23
N VAL A 93 12.41 -9.47 -3.29
CA VAL A 93 13.46 -8.44 -3.17
C VAL A 93 14.39 -8.37 -4.39
N HIS A 94 14.53 -9.46 -5.15
CA HIS A 94 15.36 -9.49 -6.35
C HIS A 94 14.62 -9.08 -7.63
N ARG A 95 13.30 -8.88 -7.58
CA ARG A 95 12.49 -8.51 -8.74
C ARG A 95 12.89 -7.13 -9.25
N SER A 96 13.00 -7.00 -10.56
CA SER A 96 13.32 -5.74 -11.22
C SER A 96 12.15 -4.75 -11.12
N ALA A 97 12.39 -3.49 -11.48
CA ALA A 97 11.30 -2.52 -11.59
C ALA A 97 10.36 -2.93 -12.73
N GLU A 98 10.91 -3.46 -13.82
CA GLU A 98 10.23 -3.95 -15.00
C GLU A 98 9.30 -5.12 -14.67
N ASP A 99 9.73 -6.07 -13.84
CA ASP A 99 8.88 -7.19 -13.38
C ASP A 99 7.66 -6.69 -12.61
N PHE A 100 7.86 -5.69 -11.74
CA PHE A 100 6.76 -5.10 -10.97
C PHE A 100 5.79 -4.33 -11.88
N LEU A 101 6.30 -3.56 -12.83
CA LEU A 101 5.48 -2.87 -13.83
C LEU A 101 4.67 -3.88 -14.66
N HIS A 102 5.29 -4.97 -15.11
CA HIS A 102 4.61 -6.02 -15.86
C HIS A 102 3.50 -6.68 -15.02
N GLU A 103 3.73 -6.91 -13.74
CA GLU A 103 2.67 -7.40 -12.84
C GLU A 103 1.49 -6.43 -12.73
N LEU A 104 1.76 -5.14 -12.58
CA LEU A 104 0.71 -4.12 -12.52
C LEU A 104 -0.13 -4.08 -13.81
N THR A 105 0.46 -4.34 -14.99
CA THR A 105 -0.33 -4.38 -16.24
C THR A 105 -1.43 -5.44 -16.23
N LYS A 106 -1.26 -6.54 -15.49
CA LYS A 106 -2.25 -7.62 -15.35
C LYS A 106 -3.47 -7.21 -14.55
N LEU A 107 -3.39 -6.10 -13.82
CA LEU A 107 -4.51 -5.53 -13.06
C LEU A 107 -5.35 -4.56 -13.89
N HIS A 108 -4.93 -4.24 -15.13
CA HIS A 108 -5.59 -3.27 -16.01
C HIS A 108 -5.89 -1.92 -15.31
N PRO A 109 -4.90 -1.28 -14.65
CA PRO A 109 -5.15 -0.09 -13.85
C PRO A 109 -5.56 1.10 -14.74
N LYS A 110 -6.73 1.67 -14.47
CA LYS A 110 -7.17 2.99 -14.97
C LYS A 110 -6.46 4.11 -14.23
N GLU A 111 -6.16 3.90 -12.96
CA GLU A 111 -5.42 4.83 -12.11
C GLU A 111 -4.71 4.09 -10.99
N ILE A 112 -3.50 4.54 -10.65
CA ILE A 112 -2.69 4.00 -9.54
C ILE A 112 -2.50 5.08 -8.49
N LEU A 113 -2.75 4.72 -7.23
CA LEU A 113 -2.55 5.58 -6.08
C LEU A 113 -1.42 5.07 -5.20
N VAL A 114 -0.51 5.99 -4.88
CA VAL A 114 0.69 5.71 -4.09
C VAL A 114 1.03 6.92 -3.23
N GLY A 115 1.80 6.74 -2.15
CA GLY A 115 2.44 7.87 -1.49
C GLY A 115 3.48 8.55 -2.40
N ASN A 116 3.69 9.86 -2.22
CA ASN A 116 4.70 10.64 -2.97
C ASN A 116 6.12 10.03 -2.95
N ASP A 117 6.49 9.35 -1.87
CA ASP A 117 7.81 8.75 -1.67
C ASP A 117 7.87 7.27 -2.05
N PHE A 118 6.84 6.73 -2.72
CA PHE A 118 6.78 5.33 -3.11
C PHE A 118 7.98 4.91 -3.96
N ARG A 119 8.52 3.73 -3.64
CA ARG A 119 9.66 3.09 -4.31
C ARG A 119 9.40 1.60 -4.44
N PHE A 120 9.89 1.01 -5.52
CA PHE A 120 9.72 -0.41 -5.83
C PHE A 120 10.93 -0.92 -6.63
N GLY A 121 10.94 -2.22 -6.94
CA GLY A 121 12.04 -2.88 -7.64
C GLY A 121 13.28 -3.06 -6.77
N ARG A 122 14.15 -3.97 -7.21
CA ARG A 122 15.42 -4.30 -6.56
C ARG A 122 16.24 -3.03 -6.30
N GLY A 123 16.68 -2.85 -5.05
CA GLY A 123 17.46 -1.68 -4.66
C GLY A 123 16.71 -0.35 -4.77
N ARG A 124 15.37 -0.35 -4.79
CA ARG A 124 14.53 0.85 -4.94
C ARG A 124 14.77 1.56 -6.28
N SER A 125 15.08 0.80 -7.34
CA SER A 125 15.34 1.34 -8.69
C SER A 125 14.11 2.03 -9.29
N GLY A 126 12.90 1.60 -8.93
CA GLY A 126 11.64 2.19 -9.35
C GLY A 126 11.12 3.27 -8.40
N ASN A 127 10.46 4.29 -8.97
CA ASN A 127 9.87 5.40 -8.24
C ASN A 127 8.57 5.89 -8.90
N VAL A 128 7.90 6.86 -8.29
CA VAL A 128 6.64 7.44 -8.81
C VAL A 128 6.79 7.99 -10.23
N GLN A 129 7.93 8.58 -10.59
CA GLN A 129 8.16 9.10 -11.94
C GLN A 129 8.22 7.97 -12.97
N LEU A 130 8.87 6.85 -12.63
CA LEU A 130 8.86 5.66 -13.47
C LEU A 130 7.45 5.08 -13.62
N LEU A 131 6.65 5.00 -12.55
CA LEU A 131 5.25 4.58 -12.66
C LEU A 131 4.45 5.47 -13.62
N LYS A 132 4.64 6.80 -13.56
CA LYS A 132 3.97 7.78 -14.43
C LYS A 132 4.31 7.62 -15.92
N GLN A 133 5.44 7.00 -16.25
CA GLN A 133 5.80 6.69 -17.63
C GLN A 133 4.99 5.52 -18.20
N HIS A 134 4.42 4.68 -17.34
CA HIS A 134 3.70 3.46 -17.73
C HIS A 134 2.20 3.49 -17.42
N PHE A 135 1.78 4.27 -16.43
CA PHE A 135 0.40 4.30 -15.93
C PHE A 135 -0.06 5.72 -15.62
N ASN A 136 -1.37 5.90 -15.54
CA ASN A 136 -1.96 7.07 -14.92
C ASN A 136 -1.79 6.97 -13.40
N VAL A 137 -0.94 7.81 -12.81
CA VAL A 137 -0.59 7.74 -11.38
C VAL A 137 -0.97 9.03 -10.67
N ARG A 138 -1.74 8.88 -9.59
CA ARG A 138 -2.09 9.93 -8.65
C ARG A 138 -1.33 9.72 -7.34
N PRO A 139 -0.21 10.42 -7.14
CA PRO A 139 0.47 10.37 -5.86
C PRO A 139 -0.32 11.17 -4.82
N VAL A 140 -0.39 10.66 -3.60
CA VAL A 140 -1.13 11.25 -2.49
C VAL A 140 -0.15 11.89 -1.51
N ASP A 141 -0.47 13.11 -1.11
CA ASP A 141 0.36 13.87 -0.18
C ASP A 141 0.37 13.23 1.22
N PRO A 142 1.49 13.33 1.95
CA PRO A 142 1.58 12.80 3.30
C PRO A 142 0.62 13.54 4.23
N VAL A 143 -0.20 12.78 4.96
CA VAL A 143 -1.03 13.35 6.03
C VAL A 143 -0.14 13.82 7.18
N ARG A 144 -0.48 14.99 7.75
CA ARG A 144 0.19 15.58 8.91
C ARG A 144 -0.76 15.60 10.10
N CYS A 145 -0.24 15.30 11.28
CA CYS A 145 -1.00 15.45 12.52
C CYS A 145 -1.19 16.95 12.86
N PRO A 146 -2.06 17.32 13.83
CA PRO A 146 -2.30 18.72 14.19
C PRO A 146 -1.03 19.52 14.55
N LYS A 147 0.00 18.83 15.07
CA LYS A 147 1.35 19.38 15.33
C LYS A 147 2.21 19.61 14.07
N GLY A 148 1.65 19.51 12.86
CA GLY A 148 2.34 19.70 11.57
C GLY A 148 3.30 18.58 11.13
N LYS A 149 3.46 17.52 11.95
CA LYS A 149 4.40 16.43 11.68
C LYS A 149 3.75 15.33 10.83
N VAL A 150 4.48 14.79 9.86
CA VAL A 150 4.03 13.70 9.00
C VAL A 150 3.65 12.46 9.83
N ILE A 151 2.56 11.81 9.43
CA ILE A 151 2.09 10.53 9.96
C ILE A 151 2.74 9.40 9.14
N SER A 152 3.43 8.47 9.81
CA SER A 152 4.09 7.33 9.14
C SER A 152 4.29 6.16 10.10
N SER A 153 4.36 4.94 9.57
CA SER A 153 4.67 3.73 10.35
C SER A 153 6.02 3.81 11.07
N THR A 154 7.00 4.56 10.53
CA THR A 154 8.29 4.81 11.19
C THR A 154 8.10 5.59 12.48
N ARG A 155 7.29 6.64 12.44
CA ARG A 155 7.00 7.47 13.62
C ARG A 155 6.17 6.70 14.65
N ILE A 156 5.19 5.92 14.20
CA ILE A 156 4.36 5.09 15.08
C ILE A 156 5.21 4.06 15.82
N ARG A 157 6.09 3.32 15.11
CA ARG A 157 7.05 2.41 15.77
C ARG A 157 7.93 3.12 16.79
N ARG A 158 8.45 4.31 16.46
CA ARG A 158 9.25 5.10 17.41
C ARG A 158 8.44 5.41 18.67
N LEU A 159 7.21 5.87 18.53
CA LEU A 159 6.34 6.20 19.67
C LEU A 159 6.05 4.97 20.54
N ILE A 160 5.74 3.83 19.92
CA ILE A 160 5.54 2.56 20.62
C ILE A 160 6.80 2.18 21.41
N ASN A 161 7.98 2.27 20.79
CA ASN A 161 9.25 1.92 21.44
C ASN A 161 9.59 2.79 22.66
N VAL A 162 9.10 4.03 22.71
CA VAL A 162 9.32 4.94 23.85
C VAL A 162 8.14 4.96 24.83
N GLY A 163 7.15 4.06 24.67
CA GLY A 163 5.99 3.96 25.55
C GLY A 163 4.90 5.01 25.31
N GLU A 164 4.99 5.80 24.25
CA GLU A 164 4.04 6.88 23.90
C GLU A 164 2.82 6.32 23.15
N ILE A 165 2.13 5.37 23.76
CA ILE A 165 1.03 4.60 23.15
C ILE A 165 -0.13 5.52 22.73
N LYS A 166 -0.48 6.50 23.56
CA LYS A 166 -1.58 7.43 23.25
C LYS A 166 -1.28 8.26 22.00
N GLU A 167 -0.06 8.76 21.84
CA GLU A 167 0.31 9.48 20.62
C GLU A 167 0.33 8.53 19.42
N ALA A 168 0.82 7.29 19.57
CA ALA A 168 0.77 6.29 18.51
C ALA A 168 -0.66 6.00 18.04
N SER A 169 -1.61 5.77 18.96
CA SER A 169 -3.03 5.55 18.66
C SER A 169 -3.65 6.71 17.90
N ASN A 170 -3.38 7.96 18.30
CA ASN A 170 -3.89 9.14 17.58
C ASN A 170 -3.40 9.23 16.13
N LEU A 171 -2.24 8.65 15.81
CA LEU A 171 -1.72 8.61 14.44
C LEU A 171 -2.33 7.47 13.62
N LEU A 172 -2.77 6.39 14.28
CA LEU A 172 -3.45 5.27 13.66
C LEU A 172 -4.86 5.66 13.21
N GLY A 173 -5.53 6.52 13.98
CA GLY A 173 -6.95 6.86 13.81
C GLY A 173 -7.84 5.96 14.67
#